data_AF-A0A200I5I2-F1
#
_entry.id   AF-A0A200I5I2-F1
#
_cell.length_a   1.000
_cell.length_b   1.000
_cell.length_c   1.000
_cell.angle_alpha   90.00
_cell.angle_beta   90.00
_cell.angle_gamma   90.00
#
_symmetry.space_group_name_H-M   'P 1'
#
loop_
_entity.id
_entity.type
_entity.pdbx_description
1 polymer ?
#
loop_
_entity_poly.entity_id
_entity_poly.type
_entity_poly.pdbx_seq_one_letter_code
_entity_poly.pdbx_strand_id
1 'polypeptide(L)'
;MYVRTEETIYGHLLVCFLALLVYRILEKYYLSEKFTITEIITGLRNMNITYLIGGNYISSFERTDFTDKLTEIFGFENSRKVISQKYLKKFLKVVNSEKSTKLQ
;
A
#
# COMPACT_ATOMS: atom_id res chain seq x y z
N MET A 1 8.79 5.86 -33.97
CA MET A 1 7.47 6.18 -34.56
C MET A 1 6.45 6.11 -33.43
N TYR A 2 6.02 7.25 -32.87
CA TYR A 2 5.03 7.29 -31.79
C TYR A 2 3.64 7.38 -32.44
N VAL A 3 2.91 6.27 -32.47
CA VAL A 3 1.51 6.27 -32.88
C VAL A 3 0.69 6.71 -31.65
N ARG A 4 0.33 7.99 -31.59
CA ARG A 4 -0.63 8.51 -30.60
C ARG A 4 -2.02 8.33 -31.18
N THR A 5 -2.64 7.17 -31.01
CA THR A 5 -4.07 7.01 -31.30
C THR A 5 -4.88 7.65 -30.18
N GLU A 6 -6.03 8.24 -30.48
CA GLU A 6 -6.93 8.82 -29.47
C GLU A 6 -7.22 7.82 -28.32
N GLU A 7 -7.35 6.54 -28.65
CA GLU A 7 -7.52 5.43 -27.71
C GLU A 7 -6.40 5.37 -26.64
N THR A 8 -5.14 5.62 -27.01
CA THR A 8 -4.03 5.64 -26.04
C THR A 8 -4.11 6.83 -25.07
N ILE A 9 -4.64 7.97 -25.55
CA ILE A 9 -4.82 9.17 -24.74
C ILE A 9 -5.95 8.93 -23.73
N TYR A 10 -7.09 8.40 -24.19
CA TYR A 10 -8.21 8.02 -23.32
C TYR A 10 -7.81 6.94 -22.30
N GLY A 11 -7.03 5.95 -22.73
CA GLY A 11 -6.50 4.91 -21.85
C GLY A 11 -5.62 5.46 -20.73
N HIS A 12 -4.66 6.33 -21.04
CA HIS A 12 -3.79 6.93 -20.02
C HIS A 12 -4.57 7.81 -19.04
N LEU A 13 -5.49 8.64 -19.55
CA LEU A 13 -6.32 9.52 -18.70
C LEU A 13 -7.18 8.69 -17.76
N LEU A 14 -7.82 7.63 -18.27
CA LEU A 14 -8.65 6.74 -17.46
C LEU A 14 -7.83 6.06 -16.36
N VAL A 15 -6.66 5.52 -16.69
CA VAL A 15 -5.79 4.86 -15.70
C VAL A 15 -5.31 5.85 -14.63
N CYS A 16 -4.90 7.06 -15.04
CA CYS A 16 -4.48 8.10 -14.11
C CYS A 16 -5.64 8.53 -13.19
N PHE A 17 -6.83 8.71 -13.76
CA PHE A 17 -8.03 9.04 -13.00
C PHE A 17 -8.40 7.94 -12.00
N LEU A 18 -8.39 6.67 -12.42
CA LEU A 18 -8.66 5.53 -11.53
C LEU A 18 -7.63 5.45 -10.40
N ALA A 19 -6.35 5.65 -10.69
CA ALA A 19 -5.32 5.68 -9.67
C ALA A 19 -5.58 6.79 -8.63
N LEU A 20 -5.85 8.02 -9.09
CA LEU A 20 -6.18 9.15 -8.21
C LEU A 20 -7.47 8.91 -7.42
N LEU A 21 -8.48 8.29 -8.03
CA LEU A 21 -9.74 7.95 -7.36
C LEU A 21 -9.50 6.95 -6.23
N VAL A 22 -8.69 5.93 -6.45
CA VAL A 22 -8.32 4.95 -5.41
C VAL A 22 -7.59 5.64 -4.26
N TYR A 23 -6.62 6.53 -4.54
CA TYR A 23 -5.94 7.29 -3.49
C TYR A 23 -6.88 8.23 -2.73
N ARG A 24 -7.85 8.84 -3.42
CA ARG A 24 -8.85 9.72 -2.81
C ARG A 24 -9.81 8.95 -1.89
N ILE A 25 -10.19 7.72 -2.28
CA ILE A 25 -10.98 6.83 -1.42
C ILE A 25 -10.17 6.46 -0.18
N LEU A 26 -8.88 6.12 -0.35
CA LEU A 26 -8.00 5.80 0.77
C LEU A 26 -7.88 6.96 1.77
N GLU A 27 -7.62 8.17 1.25
CA GLU A 27 -7.53 9.41 2.01
C GLU A 27 -8.79 9.69 2.84
N LYS A 28 -9.96 9.66 2.18
CA LYS A 28 -11.23 10.03 2.81
C LYS A 28 -11.78 8.97 3.77
N TYR A 29 -11.79 7.71 3.37
CA TYR A 29 -12.47 6.66 4.13
C TYR A 29 -11.61 6.03 5.21
N TYR A 30 -10.31 5.85 4.95
CA TYR A 30 -9.44 5.11 5.86
C TYR A 30 -8.53 6.04 6.65
N LEU A 31 -8.01 7.11 6.04
CA LEU A 31 -7.01 7.99 6.66
C LEU A 31 -7.59 9.28 7.28
N SER A 32 -8.92 9.46 7.22
CA SER A 32 -9.63 10.60 7.81
C SER A 32 -9.08 11.97 7.39
N GLU A 33 -8.64 12.09 6.13
CA GLU A 33 -8.10 13.33 5.56
C GLU A 33 -6.88 13.93 6.31
N LYS A 34 -6.15 13.11 7.07
CA LYS A 34 -4.96 13.54 7.82
C LYS A 34 -3.69 13.67 6.99
N PHE A 35 -3.63 13.02 5.84
CA PHE A 35 -2.46 12.97 4.96
C PHE A 35 -2.87 13.41 3.57
N THR A 36 -2.01 14.19 2.92
CA THR A 36 -2.19 14.61 1.53
C THR A 36 -1.99 13.44 0.56
N ILE A 37 -2.58 13.54 -0.64
CA ILE A 37 -2.41 12.54 -1.71
C ILE A 37 -0.91 12.30 -2.01
N THR A 38 -0.09 13.33 -2.00
CA THR A 38 1.36 13.19 -2.25
C THR A 38 2.07 12.39 -1.16
N GLU A 39 1.72 12.60 0.11
CA GLU A 39 2.25 11.84 1.24
C GLU A 39 1.81 10.38 1.18
N ILE A 40 0.55 10.12 0.80
CA ILE A 40 0.02 8.76 0.63
C ILE A 40 0.78 8.04 -0.49
N ILE A 41 0.91 8.65 -1.67
CA ILE A 41 1.59 8.04 -2.82
C ILE A 41 3.06 7.79 -2.49
N THR A 42 3.74 8.78 -1.91
CA THR A 42 5.16 8.68 -1.55
C THR A 42 5.36 7.63 -0.47
N GLY A 43 4.51 7.64 0.56
CA GLY A 43 4.55 6.67 1.66
C GLY A 43 4.38 5.24 1.16
N LEU A 44 3.34 4.97 0.37
CA LEU A 44 3.11 3.64 -0.20
C LEU A 44 4.23 3.20 -1.13
N ARG A 45 4.78 4.11 -1.93
CA ARG A 45 5.90 3.81 -2.84
C ARG A 45 7.20 3.49 -2.10
N ASN A 46 7.42 4.14 -0.95
CA ASN A 46 8.61 3.93 -0.14
C ASN A 46 8.50 2.73 0.80
N MET A 47 7.29 2.21 1.06
CA MET A 47 7.06 1.01 1.87
C MET A 47 7.58 -0.25 1.17
N ASN A 48 8.87 -0.52 1.30
CA ASN A 48 9.51 -1.69 0.73
C ASN A 48 10.03 -2.67 1.80
N ILE A 49 10.00 -3.96 1.50
CA ILE A 49 10.55 -5.01 2.37
C ILE A 49 11.70 -5.72 1.65
N THR A 50 12.79 -5.97 2.36
CA THR A 50 13.98 -6.63 1.80
C THR A 50 14.12 -8.02 2.38
N TYR A 51 14.39 -9.01 1.52
CA TYR A 51 14.62 -10.38 1.95
C TYR A 51 15.93 -10.50 2.72
N LEU A 52 15.86 -11.24 3.83
CA LEU A 52 16.97 -11.63 4.69
C LEU A 52 17.08 -13.16 4.69
N ILE A 53 18.26 -13.68 5.03
CA ILE A 53 18.54 -15.12 5.03
C ILE A 53 17.55 -15.87 5.96
N GLY A 54 17.17 -17.09 5.56
CA GLY A 54 16.36 -17.99 6.39
C GLY A 54 14.86 -17.69 6.38
N GLY A 55 14.33 -17.08 5.31
CA GLY A 55 12.88 -16.83 5.19
C GLY A 55 12.38 -15.64 6.02
N ASN A 56 13.28 -14.72 6.35
CA ASN A 56 12.96 -13.49 7.07
C ASN A 56 13.04 -12.30 6.12
N TYR A 57 12.36 -11.21 6.46
CA TYR A 57 12.36 -9.97 5.72
C TYR A 57 12.56 -8.82 6.70
N ILE A 58 13.15 -7.71 6.26
CA ILE A 58 13.28 -6.48 7.03
C ILE A 58 12.51 -5.36 6.32
N SER A 59 11.87 -4.48 7.10
CA SER A 59 11.27 -3.25 6.60
C SER A 59 12.39 -2.28 6.21
N SER A 60 12.46 -1.91 4.94
CA SER A 60 13.46 -0.99 4.39
C SER A 60 12.90 0.43 4.23
N PHE A 61 12.01 0.81 5.15
CA PHE A 61 11.35 2.11 5.18
C PHE A 61 11.27 2.64 6.61
N GLU A 62 11.13 3.96 6.75
CA GLU A 62 11.06 4.62 8.05
C GLU A 62 9.63 4.59 8.62
N ARG A 63 9.55 4.43 9.94
CA ARG A 63 8.28 4.51 10.66
C ARG A 63 7.84 5.97 10.73
N THR A 64 6.65 6.24 10.20
CA THR A 64 6.03 7.57 10.20
C THR A 64 4.59 7.48 10.71
N ASP A 65 3.98 8.62 11.03
CA ASP A 65 2.57 8.69 11.43
C ASP A 65 1.65 8.03 10.39
N PHE A 66 2.02 8.13 9.10
CA PHE A 66 1.33 7.44 8.01
C PHE A 66 1.41 5.92 8.14
N THR A 67 2.61 5.37 8.36
CA THR A 67 2.81 3.92 8.49
C THR A 67 2.12 3.35 9.73
N ASP A 68 2.06 4.15 10.80
CA ASP A 68 1.39 3.79 12.04
C ASP A 68 -0.12 3.77 11.88
N LYS A 69 -0.68 4.76 11.18
CA LYS A 69 -2.11 4.78 10.89
C LYS A 69 -2.54 3.62 9.99
N LEU A 70 -1.75 3.27 8.97
CA LEU A 70 -2.01 2.08 8.16
C LEU A 70 -1.95 0.80 8.97
N THR A 71 -0.98 0.68 9.87
CA THR A 71 -0.89 -0.45 10.80
C THR A 71 -2.14 -0.54 11.69
N GLU A 72 -2.61 0.60 12.20
CA GLU A 72 -3.82 0.67 13.03
C GLU A 72 -5.09 0.32 12.27
N ILE A 73 -5.18 0.57 10.96
CA ILE A 73 -6.40 0.29 10.17
C ILE A 73 -6.39 -1.16 9.66
N PHE A 74 -5.27 -1.56 9.06
CA PHE A 74 -5.17 -2.84 8.35
C PHE A 74 -4.56 -3.96 9.21
N GLY A 75 -4.03 -3.64 10.38
CA GLY A 75 -3.42 -4.61 11.29
C GLY A 75 -2.08 -5.16 10.82
N PHE A 76 -1.49 -4.58 9.76
CA PHE A 76 -0.19 -4.97 9.26
C PHE A 76 0.91 -4.38 10.12
N GLU A 77 1.23 -5.07 11.22
CA GLU A 77 2.29 -4.66 12.15
C GLU A 77 3.68 -4.86 11.53
N ASN A 78 4.09 -3.90 10.69
CA ASN A 78 5.42 -3.85 10.08
C ASN A 78 6.48 -3.18 10.96
N SER A 79 6.11 -2.80 12.19
CA SER A 79 7.01 -2.22 13.19
C SER A 79 7.98 -3.25 13.77
N ARG A 80 7.71 -4.56 13.60
CA ARG A 80 8.71 -5.61 13.84
C ARG A 80 9.78 -5.50 12.77
N LYS A 81 10.99 -5.09 13.18
CA LYS A 81 12.21 -5.03 12.34
C LYS A 81 12.48 -6.31 11.55
N VAL A 82 11.84 -7.43 11.90
CA VAL A 82 11.90 -8.70 11.16
C VAL A 82 10.50 -9.26 10.93
N ILE A 83 10.15 -9.46 9.66
CA ILE A 83 8.91 -10.05 9.18
C ILE A 83 9.22 -11.47 8.71
N SER A 84 8.57 -12.49 9.26
CA SER A 84 8.79 -13.88 8.79
C SER A 84 7.95 -14.19 7.55
N GLN A 85 8.44 -15.09 6.69
CA GLN A 85 7.68 -15.57 5.54
C GLN A 85 6.34 -16.22 5.95
N LYS A 86 6.28 -16.87 7.12
CA LYS A 86 5.05 -17.44 7.68
C LYS A 86 4.02 -16.36 7.99
N TYR A 87 4.45 -15.25 8.59
CA TYR A 87 3.59 -14.09 8.84
C TYR A 87 3.09 -13.48 7.54
N LEU A 88 3.97 -13.25 6.55
CA LEU A 88 3.58 -12.69 5.26
C LEU A 88 2.55 -13.58 4.54
N LYS A 89 2.75 -14.90 4.55
CA LYS A 89 1.76 -15.86 4.02
C LYS A 89 0.42 -15.79 4.74
N LYS A 90 0.42 -15.61 6.07
CA LYS A 90 -0.83 -15.43 6.85
C LYS A 90 -1.51 -14.12 6.48
N PHE A 91 -0.75 -13.04 6.36
CA PHE A 91 -1.26 -11.73 5.96
C PHE A 91 -1.87 -11.75 4.56
N LEU A 92 -1.20 -12.36 3.57
CA LEU A 92 -1.71 -12.50 2.21
C LEU A 92 -3.06 -13.24 2.15
N LYS A 93 -3.27 -14.25 3.01
CA LYS A 93 -4.57 -14.92 3.10
C LYS A 93 -5.69 -14.00 3.58
N VAL A 94 -5.38 -13.08 4.50
CA VAL A 94 -6.34 -12.10 5.02
C VAL A 94 -6.66 -11.05 3.96
N VAL A 95 -5.62 -10.54 3.28
CA VAL A 95 -5.78 -9.55 2.19
C VAL A 95 -6.65 -10.09 1.06
N ASN A 96 -6.50 -11.37 0.72
CA ASN A 96 -7.27 -12.05 -0.32
C ASN A 96 -8.66 -12.53 0.15
N SER A 97 -9.02 -12.33 1.41
CA SER A 97 -10.35 -12.69 1.93
C SER A 97 -11.36 -11.57 1.72
N GLU A 98 -12.65 -11.90 1.67
CA GLU A 98 -13.74 -10.92 1.43
C GLU A 98 -13.82 -9.81 2.49
N LYS A 99 -13.17 -9.97 3.66
CA LYS A 99 -13.07 -8.98 4.72
C LYS A 99 -11.60 -8.62 4.97
N SER A 100 -11.06 -7.74 4.12
CA SER A 100 -9.67 -7.27 4.15
C SER A 100 -9.42 -6.16 5.19
N THR A 101 -10.00 -6.29 6.39
CA THR A 101 -9.79 -5.35 7.52
C THR A 101 -9.55 -6.16 8.79
N LYS A 102 -8.46 -5.82 9.51
CA LYS A 102 -7.89 -6.43 10.73
C LYS A 102 -8.10 -7.93 10.97
N LEU A 103 -7.00 -8.64 11.26
CA LEU A 103 -7.05 -9.90 11.99
C LEU A 103 -7.72 -9.66 13.36
N GLN A 104 -8.98 -10.06 13.50
CA GLN A 104 -9.56 -10.40 14.81
C GLN A 104 -9.05 -11.79 15.24
#